data_AF-A0A7J4LJJ1-F1
#
_entry.id   AF-A0A7J4LJJ1-F1
#
_cell.length_a   1.000
_cell.length_b   1.000
_cell.length_c   1.000
_cell.angle_alpha   90.00
_cell.angle_beta   90.00
_cell.angle_gamma   90.00
#
_symmetry.space_group_name_H-M   'P 1'
#
loop_
_entity.id
_entity.type
_entity.pdbx_description
1 polymer ?
#
loop_
_entity_poly.entity_id
_entity_poly.type
_entity_poly.pdbx_seq_one_letter_code
_entity_poly.pdbx_strand_id
1 'polypeptide(L)'
;MTVDQVVVVDENEIPDGNHLPQTQSAAVKPIRKTYKILVVDDYGSARVLLATFIDFYYQDPVSENTARVLQFNNASSVLSEIRSLTGAVLGPVDLIFTDLNMPNCSGYSFLELLRADASGLYSKTPVVVTTGDLSDNVDFGRLEAAGVKREQILFKSRFGYSEVEKVLAEYCAR
;
A
#
# COMPACT_ATOMS: atom_id res chain seq x y z
N MET A 1 -27.73 -8.18 -1.90
CA MET A 1 -27.36 -7.43 -3.12
C MET A 1 -27.03 -8.44 -4.18
N THR A 2 -27.93 -8.60 -5.14
CA THR A 2 -27.83 -9.50 -6.29
C THR A 2 -26.79 -8.95 -7.25
N VAL A 3 -25.91 -9.83 -7.73
CA VAL A 3 -24.90 -9.50 -8.74
C VAL A 3 -25.55 -9.69 -10.10
N ASP A 4 -25.71 -8.62 -10.87
CA ASP A 4 -26.13 -8.70 -12.27
C ASP A 4 -25.00 -9.32 -13.09
N GLN A 5 -25.27 -10.51 -13.63
CA GLN A 5 -24.43 -11.15 -14.65
C GLN A 5 -24.99 -10.75 -16.02
N VAL A 6 -24.18 -10.09 -16.86
CA VAL A 6 -24.52 -9.88 -18.27
C VAL A 6 -23.89 -11.02 -19.07
N VAL A 7 -24.74 -11.92 -19.56
CA VAL A 7 -24.34 -12.96 -20.53
C VAL A 7 -24.47 -12.37 -21.92
N VAL A 8 -23.37 -12.26 -22.65
CA VAL A 8 -23.40 -11.95 -24.09
C VAL A 8 -23.50 -13.28 -24.82
N VAL A 9 -24.64 -13.53 -25.45
CA VAL A 9 -24.83 -14.64 -26.39
C VAL A 9 -24.62 -14.13 -27.81
N ASP A 10 -23.72 -14.76 -28.55
CA ASP A 10 -23.52 -14.53 -29.98
C ASP A 10 -24.65 -15.24 -30.74
N GLU A 11 -25.44 -14.50 -31.53
CA GLU A 11 -26.72 -14.95 -32.10
C GLU A 11 -26.59 -15.75 -33.42
N ASN A 12 -25.42 -16.31 -33.75
CA ASN A 12 -25.24 -17.03 -35.02
C ASN A 12 -24.73 -18.46 -34.83
N GLU A 13 -25.57 -19.39 -34.37
CA GLU A 13 -25.37 -20.82 -34.65
C GLU A 13 -26.69 -21.61 -34.59
N ILE A 14 -27.05 -22.23 -35.72
CA ILE A 14 -28.17 -23.17 -35.84
C ILE A 14 -27.68 -24.53 -35.32
N PRO A 15 -28.36 -25.21 -34.38
CA PRO A 15 -27.79 -26.39 -33.74
C PRO A 15 -28.03 -27.65 -34.57
N ASP A 16 -26.96 -28.25 -35.09
CA ASP A 16 -26.95 -29.62 -35.58
C ASP A 16 -26.86 -30.58 -34.39
N GLY A 17 -27.91 -31.36 -34.19
CA GLY A 17 -28.05 -32.26 -33.06
C GLY A 17 -27.14 -33.46 -33.16
N ASN A 18 -25.93 -33.39 -32.59
CA ASN A 18 -25.34 -34.48 -31.78
C ASN A 18 -24.00 -34.13 -31.10
N HIS A 19 -23.79 -32.91 -30.60
CA HIS A 19 -22.62 -32.60 -29.77
C HIS A 19 -23.09 -31.99 -28.45
N LEU A 20 -22.83 -32.69 -27.34
CA LEU A 20 -22.90 -32.09 -26.00
C LEU A 20 -21.98 -30.86 -26.02
N PRO A 21 -22.48 -29.64 -25.71
CA PRO A 21 -21.62 -28.48 -25.65
C PRO A 21 -20.61 -28.70 -24.54
N GLN A 22 -19.34 -28.88 -24.93
CA GLN A 22 -18.24 -28.75 -23.99
C GLN A 22 -18.27 -27.31 -23.52
N THR A 23 -18.74 -27.07 -22.29
CA THR A 23 -18.61 -25.77 -21.63
C THR A 23 -17.13 -25.46 -21.54
N GLN A 24 -16.64 -24.69 -22.52
CA GLN A 24 -15.37 -24.00 -22.43
C GLN A 24 -15.50 -23.03 -21.25
N SER A 25 -14.94 -23.42 -20.12
CA SER A 25 -14.82 -22.55 -18.96
C SER A 25 -13.98 -21.35 -19.37
N ALA A 26 -14.63 -20.24 -19.71
CA ALA A 26 -13.94 -18.97 -19.92
C ALA A 26 -13.12 -18.66 -18.67
N ALA A 27 -11.79 -18.68 -18.80
CA ALA A 27 -10.90 -18.35 -17.71
C ALA A 27 -11.19 -16.90 -17.29
N VAL A 28 -11.76 -16.72 -16.10
CA VAL A 28 -11.97 -15.40 -15.50
C VAL A 28 -10.60 -14.78 -15.32
N LYS A 29 -10.29 -13.75 -16.12
CA LYS A 29 -9.02 -13.04 -16.00
C LYS A 29 -9.00 -12.34 -14.63
N PRO A 30 -7.99 -12.57 -13.78
CA PRO A 30 -7.97 -12.00 -12.45
C PRO A 30 -8.00 -10.47 -12.50
N ILE A 31 -8.73 -9.86 -11.55
CA ILE A 31 -8.85 -8.42 -11.43
C ILE A 31 -7.51 -7.88 -10.95
N ARG A 32 -6.82 -7.11 -11.80
CA ARG A 32 -5.59 -6.41 -11.44
C ARG A 32 -5.90 -5.30 -10.44
N LYS A 33 -5.27 -5.32 -9.27
CA LYS A 33 -5.33 -4.22 -8.28
C LYS A 33 -4.16 -3.25 -8.48
N THR A 34 -4.43 -1.96 -8.31
CA THR A 34 -3.39 -0.95 -8.14
C THR A 34 -3.34 -0.53 -6.68
N TYR A 35 -2.25 -0.86 -5.98
CA TYR A 35 -2.02 -0.42 -4.61
C TYR A 35 -1.57 1.03 -4.57
N LYS A 36 -2.12 1.83 -3.66
CA LYS A 36 -1.70 3.19 -3.42
C LYS A 36 -0.81 3.22 -2.18
N ILE A 37 0.48 3.45 -2.37
CA ILE A 37 1.49 3.36 -1.30
C ILE A 37 2.04 4.76 -1.02
N LEU A 38 1.98 5.17 0.24
CA LEU A 38 2.49 6.46 0.69
C LEU A 38 3.89 6.29 1.30
N VAL A 39 4.84 7.12 0.90
CA VAL A 39 6.19 7.19 1.47
C VAL A 39 6.41 8.58 2.05
N VAL A 40 6.71 8.65 3.35
CA VAL A 40 6.93 9.89 4.10
C VAL A 40 8.30 9.84 4.76
N ASP A 41 9.27 10.57 4.23
CA ASP A 41 10.64 10.61 4.74
C ASP A 41 11.24 11.94 4.34
N ASP A 42 11.91 12.67 5.22
CA ASP A 42 12.49 13.97 4.89
C ASP A 42 13.74 13.86 4.00
N TYR A 43 14.40 12.70 4.02
CA TYR A 43 15.59 12.44 3.23
C TYR A 43 15.26 11.96 1.81
N GLY A 44 15.64 12.77 0.81
CA GLY A 44 15.25 12.54 -0.59
C GLY A 44 15.68 11.20 -1.16
N SER A 45 16.91 10.75 -0.89
CA SER A 45 17.41 9.48 -1.40
C SER A 45 16.73 8.27 -0.76
N ALA A 46 16.32 8.36 0.51
CA ALA A 46 15.55 7.30 1.16
C ALA A 46 14.18 7.12 0.50
N ARG A 47 13.48 8.22 0.19
CA ARG A 47 12.21 8.17 -0.57
C ARG A 47 12.37 7.54 -1.95
N VAL A 48 13.39 7.96 -2.70
CA VAL A 48 13.67 7.44 -4.05
C VAL A 48 14.03 5.96 -4.00
N LEU A 49 14.83 5.53 -3.04
CA LEU A 49 15.22 4.13 -2.87
C LEU A 49 14.00 3.24 -2.55
N LEU A 50 13.15 3.65 -1.60
CA LEU A 50 11.92 2.93 -1.29
C LEU A 50 10.98 2.86 -2.50
N ALA A 51 10.76 3.97 -3.20
CA ALA A 51 9.95 3.99 -4.42
C ALA A 51 10.51 3.04 -5.48
N THR A 52 11.83 3.01 -5.65
CA THR A 52 12.51 2.12 -6.61
C THR A 52 12.32 0.65 -6.24
N PHE A 53 12.43 0.29 -4.95
CA PHE A 53 12.16 -1.08 -4.51
C PHE A 53 10.69 -1.49 -4.71
N ILE A 54 9.75 -0.57 -4.45
CA ILE A 54 8.33 -0.80 -4.73
C ILE A 54 8.10 -1.02 -6.23
N ASP A 55 8.68 -0.16 -7.08
CA ASP A 55 8.55 -0.27 -8.52
C ASP A 55 9.14 -1.59 -9.04
N PHE A 56 10.31 -2.01 -8.55
CA PHE A 56 10.90 -3.29 -8.92
C PHE A 56 10.01 -4.47 -8.52
N TYR A 57 9.40 -4.43 -7.33
CA TYR A 57 8.52 -5.50 -6.87
C TYR A 57 7.31 -5.72 -7.80
N TYR A 58 6.73 -4.63 -8.33
CA TYR A 58 5.58 -4.71 -9.25
C TYR A 58 5.93 -4.81 -10.73
N GLN A 59 7.21 -4.67 -11.09
CA GLN A 59 7.69 -4.91 -12.47
C GLN A 59 7.97 -6.40 -12.75
N ASP A 60 7.90 -7.27 -11.73
CA ASP A 60 8.00 -8.71 -11.90
C ASP A 60 6.96 -9.20 -12.94
N PRO A 61 7.37 -9.90 -14.02
CA PRO A 61 6.45 -10.40 -15.05
C PRO A 61 5.32 -11.28 -14.53
N VAL A 62 5.46 -11.87 -13.33
CA VAL A 62 4.39 -12.66 -12.71
C VAL A 62 3.44 -11.81 -11.85
N SER A 63 3.75 -10.54 -11.58
CA SER A 63 2.88 -9.65 -10.83
C SER A 63 1.62 -9.33 -11.64
N GLU A 64 0.46 -9.61 -11.07
CA GLU A 64 -0.82 -9.21 -11.67
C GLU A 64 -1.24 -7.82 -11.18
N ASN A 65 -0.62 -7.36 -10.09
CA ASN A 65 -0.88 -6.08 -9.46
C ASN A 65 0.14 -5.00 -9.85
N THR A 66 -0.20 -3.76 -9.55
CA THR A 66 0.64 -2.57 -9.76
C THR A 66 0.65 -1.70 -8.52
N ALA A 67 1.55 -0.71 -8.44
CA ALA A 67 1.52 0.31 -7.41
C ALA A 67 1.56 1.73 -7.97
N ARG A 68 0.94 2.64 -7.24
CA ARG A 68 1.10 4.08 -7.35
C ARG A 68 1.75 4.59 -6.06
N VAL A 69 2.99 5.04 -6.17
CA VAL A 69 3.74 5.58 -5.04
C VAL A 69 3.49 7.09 -4.93
N LEU A 70 3.05 7.54 -3.74
CA LEU A 70 2.95 8.94 -3.37
C LEU A 70 4.10 9.27 -2.40
N GLN A 71 4.83 10.36 -2.65
CA GLN A 71 6.00 10.72 -1.84
C GLN A 71 5.81 12.09 -1.20
N PHE A 72 6.05 12.17 0.11
CA PHE A 72 6.04 13.42 0.89
C PHE A 72 7.32 13.52 1.69
N ASN A 73 7.86 14.73 1.81
CA ASN A 73 9.09 14.99 2.57
C ASN A 73 8.85 15.37 4.04
N ASN A 74 7.60 15.41 4.48
CA ASN A 74 7.23 15.71 5.86
C ASN A 74 5.80 15.25 6.14
N ALA A 75 5.51 14.95 7.40
CA ALA A 75 4.18 14.51 7.83
C ALA A 75 3.11 15.63 7.78
N SER A 76 3.48 16.89 7.98
CA SER A 76 2.51 18.01 7.99
C SER A 76 1.80 18.19 6.65
N SER A 77 2.51 18.02 5.54
CA SER A 77 1.93 18.04 4.19
C SER A 77 0.93 16.90 3.99
N VAL A 78 1.22 15.70 4.51
CA VAL A 78 0.28 14.57 4.45
C VAL A 78 -0.98 14.89 5.25
N LEU A 79 -0.83 15.35 6.50
CA LEU A 79 -1.96 15.69 7.36
C LEU A 79 -2.82 16.81 6.77
N SER A 80 -2.22 17.77 6.08
CA SER A 80 -2.95 18.80 5.34
C SER A 80 -3.78 18.21 4.20
N GLU A 81 -3.23 17.24 3.46
CA GLU A 81 -3.97 16.54 2.40
C GLU A 81 -5.11 15.68 2.95
N ILE A 82 -4.91 15.01 4.08
CA ILE A 82 -5.96 14.24 4.78
C ILE A 82 -7.12 15.15 5.18
N ARG A 83 -6.83 16.35 5.69
CA ARG A 83 -7.83 17.32 6.14
C ARG A 83 -8.47 18.12 4.99
N SER A 84 -7.89 18.08 3.79
CA SER A 84 -8.39 18.82 2.65
C SER A 84 -9.77 18.30 2.21
N LEU A 85 -10.72 19.22 2.03
CA LEU A 85 -12.09 18.91 1.61
C LEU A 85 -12.17 18.24 0.23
N THR A 86 -11.13 18.36 -0.60
CA THR A 86 -11.10 17.70 -1.90
C THR A 86 -10.57 16.27 -1.80
N GLY A 87 -9.73 15.96 -0.81
CA GLY A 87 -9.08 14.66 -0.59
C GLY A 87 -8.40 14.04 -1.83
N ALA A 88 -8.26 14.80 -2.91
CA ALA A 88 -8.16 14.24 -4.27
C ALA A 88 -6.77 13.66 -4.55
N VAL A 89 -5.74 14.23 -3.92
CA VAL A 89 -4.36 13.80 -4.12
C VAL A 89 -4.10 12.50 -3.34
N LEU A 90 -4.36 12.53 -2.04
CA LEU A 90 -4.00 11.43 -1.14
C LEU A 90 -5.03 10.28 -1.19
N GLY A 91 -6.32 10.55 -0.98
CA GLY A 91 -7.38 9.52 -0.92
C GLY A 91 -7.05 8.35 0.03
N PRO A 92 -7.83 7.25 0.04
CA PRO A 92 -7.40 6.04 0.76
C PRO A 92 -6.06 5.52 0.22
N VAL A 93 -5.19 5.10 1.13
CA VAL A 93 -3.92 4.42 0.81
C VAL A 93 -3.91 3.03 1.45
N ASP A 94 -3.27 2.08 0.77
CA ASP A 94 -3.21 0.68 1.20
C ASP A 94 -2.07 0.44 2.20
N LEU A 95 -1.00 1.22 2.12
CA LEU A 95 0.20 1.08 2.95
C LEU A 95 0.92 2.42 3.09
N ILE A 96 1.49 2.69 4.26
CA ILE A 96 2.32 3.86 4.53
C ILE A 96 3.70 3.40 4.98
N PHE A 97 4.76 3.89 4.35
CA PHE A 97 6.11 3.92 4.90
C PHE A 97 6.36 5.31 5.50
N THR A 98 6.80 5.39 6.75
CA THR A 98 7.14 6.67 7.39
C THR A 98 8.44 6.61 8.16
N ASP A 99 9.28 7.63 8.01
CA ASP A 99 10.43 7.82 8.88
C ASP A 99 10.00 8.23 10.31
N LEU A 100 10.76 7.79 11.32
CA LEU A 100 10.57 8.23 12.70
C LEU A 100 11.09 9.63 12.96
N ASN A 101 12.25 9.95 12.41
CA ASN A 101 13.07 11.09 12.81
C ASN A 101 12.98 12.23 11.79
N MET A 102 11.76 12.71 11.56
CA MET A 102 11.50 13.85 10.70
C MET A 102 11.44 15.17 11.49
N PRO A 103 11.91 16.30 10.91
CA PRO A 103 11.80 17.61 11.53
C PRO A 103 10.34 18.06 11.64
N ASN A 104 10.05 18.86 12.68
CA ASN A 104 8.74 19.45 13.01
C ASN A 104 7.65 18.46 13.42
N CYS A 105 7.50 17.33 12.73
CA CYS A 105 6.52 16.29 13.04
C CYS A 105 7.18 14.92 12.90
N SER A 106 7.52 14.33 14.05
CA SER A 106 8.11 12.99 14.11
C SER A 106 7.13 11.92 13.59
N GLY A 107 7.66 10.77 13.16
CA GLY A 107 6.85 9.63 12.76
C GLY A 107 5.91 9.14 13.86
N TYR A 108 6.30 9.29 15.14
CA TYR A 108 5.43 8.98 16.27
C TYR A 108 4.20 9.91 16.33
N SER A 109 4.43 11.22 16.26
CA SER A 109 3.33 12.19 16.26
C SER A 109 2.46 12.05 15.02
N PHE A 110 3.07 11.74 13.87
CA PHE A 110 2.34 11.45 12.65
C PHE A 110 1.42 10.24 12.81
N LEU A 111 1.93 9.12 13.34
CA LEU A 111 1.15 7.93 13.65
C LEU A 111 -0.04 8.24 14.58
N GLU A 112 0.20 8.93 15.69
CA GLU A 112 -0.86 9.32 16.64
C GLU A 112 -1.96 10.13 15.95
N LEU A 113 -1.57 11.07 15.09
CA LEU A 113 -2.52 11.91 14.35
C LEU A 113 -3.28 11.11 13.27
N LEU A 114 -2.65 10.12 12.63
CA LEU A 114 -3.34 9.20 11.72
C LEU A 114 -4.35 8.32 12.45
N ARG A 115 -4.02 7.83 13.65
CA ARG A 115 -4.92 7.01 14.48
C ARG A 115 -6.08 7.82 15.06
N ALA A 116 -5.84 9.09 15.36
CA ALA A 116 -6.84 10.03 15.84
C ALA A 116 -7.67 10.70 14.72
N ASP A 117 -7.46 10.34 13.45
CA ASP A 117 -8.19 10.91 12.32
C ASP A 117 -9.70 10.66 12.45
N ALA A 118 -10.46 11.75 12.58
CA ALA A 118 -11.91 11.71 12.80
C ALA A 118 -12.68 11.09 11.63
N SER A 119 -12.13 11.11 10.41
CA SER A 119 -12.74 10.45 9.26
C SER A 119 -12.65 8.92 9.35
N GLY A 120 -11.73 8.41 10.17
CA GLY A 120 -11.43 6.98 10.31
C GLY A 120 -10.67 6.39 9.13
N LEU A 121 -10.45 7.15 8.05
CA LEU A 121 -9.90 6.66 6.78
C LEU A 121 -8.50 6.06 6.93
N TYR A 122 -7.66 6.67 7.77
CA TYR A 122 -6.28 6.22 8.01
C TYR A 122 -6.07 5.52 9.36
N SER A 123 -7.12 5.45 10.18
CA SER A 123 -7.04 4.92 11.54
C SER A 123 -6.58 3.46 11.59
N LYS A 124 -6.82 2.70 10.52
CA LYS A 124 -6.46 1.28 10.39
C LYS A 124 -5.47 1.00 9.27
N THR A 125 -5.01 2.01 8.55
CA THR A 125 -4.05 1.83 7.46
C THR A 125 -2.76 1.24 8.04
N PRO A 126 -2.24 0.14 7.46
CA PRO A 126 -0.94 -0.41 7.84
C PRO A 126 0.17 0.64 7.70
N VAL A 127 1.01 0.75 8.71
CA VAL A 127 2.15 1.66 8.70
C VAL A 127 3.41 0.88 8.99
N VAL A 128 4.38 1.03 8.10
CA VAL A 128 5.73 0.52 8.22
C VAL A 128 6.62 1.70 8.58
N VAL A 129 7.25 1.59 9.73
CA VAL A 129 8.14 2.59 10.27
C VAL A 129 9.53 2.36 9.71
N THR A 130 10.19 3.43 9.28
CA THR A 130 11.58 3.41 8.87
C THR A 130 12.41 4.23 9.85
N THR A 131 13.59 3.76 10.22
CA THR A 131 14.44 4.48 11.17
C THR A 131 15.92 4.24 10.93
N GLY A 132 16.71 5.31 11.02
CA GLY A 132 18.17 5.21 11.06
C GLY A 132 18.71 4.89 12.45
N ASP A 133 17.87 5.01 13.48
CA ASP A 133 18.27 4.74 14.86
C ASP A 133 18.26 3.23 15.12
N LEU A 134 19.46 2.67 15.34
CA LEU A 134 19.69 1.26 15.62
C LEU A 134 19.68 0.93 17.12
N SER A 135 19.37 1.90 17.97
CA SER A 135 19.52 1.79 19.42
C SER A 135 18.18 1.68 20.17
N ASP A 136 18.27 1.50 21.49
CA ASP A 136 17.15 1.49 22.44
C ASP A 136 16.35 2.81 22.49
N ASN A 137 16.76 3.83 21.74
CA ASN A 137 16.05 5.10 21.61
C ASN A 137 14.74 4.99 20.81
N VAL A 138 14.52 3.87 20.11
CA VAL A 138 13.21 3.58 19.52
C VAL A 138 12.24 3.24 20.65
N ASP A 139 11.24 4.09 20.86
CA ASP A 139 10.17 3.87 21.83
C ASP A 139 9.16 2.87 21.27
N PHE A 140 9.49 1.58 21.40
CA PHE A 140 8.63 0.48 20.96
C PHE A 140 7.26 0.50 21.65
N GLY A 141 7.18 0.95 22.90
CA GLY A 141 5.91 1.04 23.62
C GLY A 141 4.96 2.03 22.96
N ARG A 142 5.49 3.18 22.53
CA ARG A 142 4.72 4.19 21.79
C ARG A 142 4.31 3.70 20.40
N LEU A 143 5.18 2.97 19.70
CA LEU A 143 4.84 2.36 18.40
C LEU A 143 3.75 1.30 18.54
N GLU A 144 3.86 0.42 19.53
CA GLU A 144 2.87 -0.62 19.81
C GLU A 144 1.52 -0.02 20.20
N ALA A 145 1.50 1.04 21.02
CA ALA A 145 0.28 1.77 21.36
C ALA A 145 -0.39 2.43 20.12
N ALA A 146 0.40 2.79 19.10
CA ALA A 146 -0.10 3.27 17.81
C ALA A 146 -0.46 2.13 16.82
N GLY A 147 -0.35 0.88 17.24
CA GLY A 147 -0.69 -0.31 16.45
C GLY A 147 0.41 -0.76 15.49
N VAL A 148 1.66 -0.34 15.68
CA VAL A 148 2.81 -0.77 14.89
C VAL A 148 3.50 -1.94 15.58
N LYS A 149 3.64 -3.05 14.88
CA LYS A 149 4.32 -4.27 15.35
C LYS A 149 5.81 -4.22 15.04
N ARG A 150 6.61 -5.08 15.69
CA ARG A 150 8.07 -5.11 15.49
C ARG A 150 8.48 -5.44 14.05
N GLU A 151 7.75 -6.33 13.39
CA GLU A 151 7.95 -6.69 11.98
C GLU A 151 7.67 -5.53 11.00
N GLN A 152 6.95 -4.49 11.45
CA GLN A 152 6.68 -3.28 10.69
C GLN A 152 7.74 -2.20 10.90
N ILE A 153 8.86 -2.51 11.55
CA ILE A 153 9.96 -1.55 11.78
C ILE A 153 11.16 -1.95 10.92
N LEU A 154 11.50 -1.10 9.95
CA LEU A 154 12.63 -1.26 9.05
C LEU A 154 13.77 -0.32 9.43
N PHE A 155 14.95 -0.89 9.59
CA PHE A 155 16.16 -0.11 9.86
C PHE A 155 16.80 0.35 8.55
N LYS A 156 17.05 1.65 8.39
CA LYS A 156 17.65 2.27 7.20
C LYS A 156 19.03 1.72 6.88
N SER A 157 19.81 1.32 7.89
CA SER A 157 21.10 0.64 7.71
C SER A 157 20.99 -0.76 7.09
N ARG A 158 19.78 -1.33 7.10
CA ARG A 158 19.43 -2.64 6.53
C ARG A 158 18.38 -2.49 5.42
N PHE A 159 18.27 -1.32 4.79
CA PHE A 159 17.41 -1.10 3.64
C PHE A 159 17.90 -1.92 2.44
N GLY A 160 17.49 -3.18 2.41
CA GLY A 160 17.59 -4.07 1.27
C GLY A 160 16.26 -4.22 0.57
N TYR A 161 16.33 -4.64 -0.69
CA TYR A 161 15.13 -5.00 -1.46
C TYR A 161 14.33 -6.10 -0.76
N SER A 162 14.99 -7.11 -0.17
CA SER A 162 14.33 -8.25 0.50
C SER A 162 13.42 -7.85 1.66
N GLU A 163 13.76 -6.79 2.39
CA GLU A 163 13.02 -6.30 3.55
C GLU A 163 11.75 -5.58 3.09
N VAL A 164 11.87 -4.78 2.03
CA VAL A 164 10.71 -4.12 1.41
C VAL A 164 9.84 -5.15 0.70
N GLU A 165 10.41 -6.14 0.01
CA GLU A 165 9.69 -7.24 -0.63
C GLU A 165 8.83 -8.01 0.39
N LYS A 166 9.36 -8.35 1.57
CA LYS A 166 8.59 -9.03 2.62
C LYS A 166 7.38 -8.22 3.07
N VAL A 167 7.58 -6.92 3.29
CA VAL A 167 6.50 -6.01 3.66
C VAL A 167 5.45 -5.93 2.55
N LEU A 168 5.87 -5.77 1.30
CA LEU A 168 4.95 -5.72 0.16
C LEU A 168 4.21 -7.04 -0.04
N ALA A 169 4.86 -8.19 0.18
CA ALA A 169 4.22 -9.49 0.13
C ALA A 169 3.14 -9.65 1.23
N GLU A 170 3.39 -9.10 2.42
CA GLU A 170 2.45 -9.17 3.54
C GLU A 170 1.23 -8.26 3.36
N TYR A 171 1.43 -7.01 2.95
CA TYR A 171 0.37 -5.99 2.91
C TYR A 171 -0.20 -5.74 1.51
N CYS A 172 0.54 -6.09 0.46
CA CYS A 172 0.24 -5.70 -0.91
C CYS A 172 0.62 -6.80 -1.92
N ALA A 173 0.19 -8.04 -1.66
CA ALA A 173 0.54 -9.23 -2.44
C ALA A 173 0.47 -9.00 -3.96
N ARG A 174 1.49 -9.52 -4.66
CA ARG A 174 1.68 -9.44 -6.13
C ARG A 174 0.67 -10.26 -6.91
#